data_AF-A0A843WE02-F1
#
_entry.id   AF-A0A843WE02-F1
#
_cell.length_a   1.000
_cell.length_b   1.000
_cell.length_c   1.000
_cell.angle_alpha   90.00
_cell.angle_beta   90.00
_cell.angle_gamma   90.00
#
_symmetry.space_group_name_H-M   'P 1'
#
loop_
_entity.id
_entity.type
_entity.pdbx_description
1 polymer ?
#
loop_
_entity_poly.entity_id
_entity_poly.type
_entity_poly.pdbx_seq_one_letter_code
_entity_poly.pdbx_strand_id
1 'polypeptide(L)'
;MEFRRPFGENTDDLVGEIARLVTLCASFDVPYWRDVPEDRKTKIYEKLLAMSERNKVNRSKQVISHITGRRSFKQVSWAERNEGGEPPAHELWRLTHQKKDGSWGSEQSRQVYETVKDKLEELASQPCDSPVASTPQEVLN
;
A
#
# COMPACT_ATOMS: atom_id res chain seq x y z
N MET A 1 -20.75 6.55 20.08
CA MET A 1 -20.72 6.64 18.61
C MET A 1 -19.36 6.15 18.14
N GLU A 2 -19.30 4.95 17.58
CA GLU A 2 -18.06 4.43 17.01
C GLU A 2 -17.81 5.12 15.66
N PHE A 3 -16.73 5.88 15.56
CA PHE A 3 -16.29 6.49 14.31
C PHE A 3 -15.80 5.37 13.39
N ARG A 4 -16.71 4.88 12.53
CA ARG A 4 -16.40 3.85 11.54
C ARG A 4 -15.39 4.42 10.54
N ARG A 5 -14.18 3.85 10.50
CA ARG A 5 -13.10 4.31 9.61
C ARG A 5 -13.48 4.07 8.15
N PRO A 6 -13.42 5.08 7.27
CA PRO A 6 -13.81 4.91 5.87
C PRO A 6 -12.74 4.25 4.97
N PHE A 7 -11.54 3.95 5.47
CA PHE A 7 -10.46 3.38 4.65
C PHE A 7 -9.67 2.31 5.41
N GLY A 8 -9.11 1.37 4.63
CA GLY A 8 -8.61 0.05 5.05
C GLY A 8 -7.73 0.03 6.31
N GLU A 9 -7.74 -1.12 6.97
CA GLU A 9 -7.33 -1.37 8.37
C GLU A 9 -5.93 -0.90 8.81
N ASN A 10 -5.10 -0.34 7.91
CA ASN A 10 -3.71 0.03 8.19
C ASN A 10 -3.26 1.40 7.64
N THR A 11 -4.17 2.31 7.26
CA THR A 11 -3.76 3.67 6.85
C THR A 11 -4.05 4.67 7.95
N ASP A 12 -3.15 4.79 8.93
CA ASP A 12 -3.00 6.04 9.67
C ASP A 12 -2.41 7.07 8.70
N ASP A 13 -3.25 7.62 7.82
CA ASP A 13 -2.82 8.71 6.97
C ASP A 13 -2.49 9.93 7.84
N LEU A 14 -1.47 10.68 7.42
CA LEU A 14 -0.99 11.85 8.16
C LEU A 14 -2.17 12.80 8.48
N VAL A 15 -3.13 12.92 7.57
CA VAL A 15 -4.33 13.74 7.72
C VAL A 15 -5.26 13.21 8.81
N GLY A 16 -5.53 11.91 8.88
CA GLY A 16 -6.38 11.31 9.90
C GLY A 16 -5.75 11.30 11.29
N GLU A 17 -4.42 11.16 11.38
CA GLU A 17 -3.69 11.28 12.65
C GLU A 17 -3.58 12.75 13.10
N ILE A 18 -3.36 13.69 12.17
CA ILE A 18 -3.48 15.13 12.43
C ILE A 18 -4.88 15.44 12.97
N ALA A 19 -5.93 14.99 12.29
CA ALA A 19 -7.30 15.24 12.69
C ALA A 19 -7.58 14.70 14.09
N ARG A 20 -7.16 13.44 14.37
CA ARG A 20 -7.25 12.85 15.71
C ARG A 20 -6.50 13.65 16.76
N LEU A 21 -5.27 14.07 16.46
CA LEU A 21 -4.45 14.83 17.40
C LEU A 21 -5.01 16.21 17.69
N VAL A 22 -5.47 16.90 16.66
CA VAL A 22 -6.18 18.16 16.80
C VAL A 22 -7.43 17.95 17.63
N THR A 23 -8.22 16.89 17.40
CA THR A 23 -9.41 16.57 18.20
C THR A 23 -9.09 16.19 19.65
N LEU A 24 -7.98 15.50 19.91
CA LEU A 24 -7.54 15.12 21.27
C LEU A 24 -6.92 16.29 22.04
N CYS A 25 -6.28 17.23 21.35
CA CYS A 25 -5.53 18.31 21.99
C CYS A 25 -6.28 19.65 21.96
N ALA A 26 -7.10 19.93 20.96
CA ALA A 26 -8.01 21.08 20.97
C ALA A 26 -9.28 20.67 21.72
N SER A 27 -9.55 21.29 22.86
CA SER A 27 -10.86 21.17 23.50
C SER A 27 -11.91 21.69 22.54
N PHE A 28 -12.98 20.93 22.33
CA PHE A 28 -14.14 21.35 21.51
C PHE A 28 -14.79 22.66 22.00
N ASP A 29 -14.45 23.09 23.21
CA ASP A 29 -14.94 24.33 23.83
C ASP A 29 -14.30 25.60 23.25
N VAL A 30 -13.28 25.49 22.40
CA VAL A 30 -12.60 26.63 21.79
C VAL A 30 -13.05 26.78 20.33
N PRO A 31 -13.77 27.87 19.97
CA PRO A 31 -14.37 28.01 18.64
C PRO A 31 -13.35 28.32 17.53
N TYR A 32 -12.17 28.85 17.89
CA TYR A 32 -11.16 29.26 16.91
C TYR A 32 -9.75 28.79 17.29
N TRP A 33 -8.97 28.39 16.29
CA TRP A 33 -7.59 27.91 16.47
C TRP A 33 -6.67 28.90 17.21
N ARG A 34 -6.85 30.21 16.98
CA ARG A 34 -6.11 31.28 17.66
C ARG A 34 -6.22 31.22 19.19
N ASP A 35 -7.37 30.77 19.67
CA ASP A 35 -7.71 30.75 21.10
C ASP A 35 -7.30 29.41 21.76
N VAL A 36 -6.75 28.47 20.99
CA VAL A 36 -6.19 27.23 21.53
C VAL A 36 -4.95 27.58 22.36
N PRO A 37 -4.83 27.06 23.61
CA PRO A 37 -3.65 27.27 24.43
C PRO A 37 -2.35 26.86 23.72
N GLU A 38 -1.30 27.66 23.91
CA GLU A 38 -0.06 27.52 23.13
C GLU A 38 0.65 26.19 23.40
N ASP A 39 0.59 25.68 24.63
CA ASP A 39 1.10 24.36 25.02
C ASP A 39 0.51 23.23 24.16
N ARG A 40 -0.78 23.32 23.83
CA ARG A 40 -1.48 22.35 22.97
C ARG A 40 -1.05 22.49 21.53
N LYS A 41 -0.87 23.72 21.03
CA LYS A 41 -0.35 23.97 19.68
C LYS A 41 1.05 23.41 19.52
N THR A 42 1.93 23.64 20.50
CA THR A 42 3.30 23.09 20.52
C THR A 42 3.28 21.57 20.47
N LYS A 43 2.46 20.92 21.30
CA LYS A 43 2.34 19.45 21.31
C LYS A 43 1.86 18.89 19.96
N ILE A 44 0.88 19.54 19.32
CA ILE A 44 0.43 19.17 17.98
C ILE A 44 1.59 19.32 17.00
N TYR A 45 2.23 20.48 16.98
CA TYR A 45 3.35 20.79 16.08
C TYR A 45 4.49 19.78 16.18
N GLU A 46 4.96 19.47 17.38
CA GLU A 46 6.04 18.49 17.61
C GLU A 46 5.70 17.12 17.04
N LYS A 47 4.46 16.66 17.23
CA LYS A 47 4.03 15.36 16.69
C LYS A 47 3.94 15.38 15.17
N LEU A 48 3.46 16.48 14.57
CA LEU A 48 3.43 16.61 13.11
C LEU A 48 4.83 16.64 12.52
N LEU A 49 5.76 17.33 13.19
CA LEU A 49 7.16 17.40 12.78
C LEU A 49 7.81 16.02 12.80
N ALA A 50 7.61 15.25 13.87
CA ALA A 50 8.12 13.88 13.98
C ALA A 50 7.57 12.96 12.85
N MET A 51 6.28 13.06 12.54
CA MET A 51 5.68 12.31 11.43
C MET A 51 6.22 12.76 10.07
N SER A 52 6.41 14.06 9.88
CA SER A 52 6.95 14.65 8.65
C SER A 52 8.37 14.17 8.37
N GLU A 53 9.25 14.17 9.38
CA GLU A 53 10.63 13.68 9.25
C GLU A 53 10.66 12.19 8.89
N ARG A 54 9.82 11.38 9.55
CA ARG A 54 9.69 9.95 9.20
C ARG A 54 9.24 9.77 7.74
N ASN A 55 8.25 10.54 7.29
CA ASN A 55 7.74 10.48 5.92
C ASN A 55 8.77 10.98 4.89
N LYS A 56 9.64 11.93 5.27
CA LYS A 56 10.75 12.39 4.44
C LYS A 56 11.78 11.28 4.23
N VAL A 57 12.18 10.60 5.29
CA VAL A 57 13.10 9.45 5.23
C VAL A 57 12.48 8.28 4.46
N ASN A 58 11.18 8.03 4.61
CA ASN A 58 10.49 6.98 3.85
C ASN A 58 10.45 7.31 2.34
N ARG A 59 10.18 8.57 1.98
CA ARG A 59 10.22 9.02 0.59
C ARG A 59 11.63 8.93 -0.01
N SER A 60 12.68 9.20 0.75
CA SER A 60 14.05 9.05 0.25
C SER A 60 14.46 7.59 0.00
N LYS A 61 13.78 6.63 0.65
CA LYS A 61 13.97 5.19 0.41
C LYS A 61 13.12 4.65 -0.74
N GLN A 62 12.19 5.44 -1.27
CA GLN A 62 11.33 5.01 -2.37
C GLN A 62 12.13 5.03 -3.67
N VAL A 63 12.51 3.84 -4.13
CA VAL A 63 13.31 3.64 -5.34
C VAL A 63 12.43 3.49 -6.58
N ILE A 64 11.31 2.77 -6.44
CA ILE A 64 10.39 2.47 -7.53
C ILE A 64 9.12 3.32 -7.38
N SER A 65 8.83 4.13 -8.41
CA SER A 65 7.59 4.90 -8.52
C SER A 65 6.61 4.24 -9.49
N HIS A 66 5.33 4.23 -9.13
CA HIS A 66 4.25 3.89 -10.06
C HIS A 66 3.87 5.12 -10.90
N ILE A 67 3.24 4.89 -12.05
CA ILE A 67 2.93 5.94 -13.04
C ILE A 67 1.43 6.18 -13.26
N THR A 68 0.58 5.56 -12.45
CA THR A 68 -0.90 5.60 -12.59
C THR A 68 -1.53 6.94 -12.21
N GLY A 69 -0.73 7.88 -11.69
CA GLY A 69 -1.16 9.22 -11.33
C GLY A 69 -2.24 9.19 -10.25
N ARG A 70 -3.43 9.73 -10.56
CA ARG A 70 -4.55 9.80 -9.60
C ARG A 70 -5.33 8.49 -9.45
N ARG A 71 -5.07 7.50 -10.31
CA ARG A 71 -5.76 6.21 -10.25
C ARG A 71 -5.08 5.32 -9.21
N SER A 72 -5.86 4.83 -8.25
CA SER A 72 -5.42 3.81 -7.31
C SER A 72 -5.23 2.47 -8.02
N PHE A 73 -4.44 1.56 -7.43
CA PHE A 73 -4.23 0.23 -7.99
C PHE A 73 -5.54 -0.55 -8.14
N LYS A 74 -6.48 -0.37 -7.21
CA LYS A 74 -7.82 -0.97 -7.31
C LYS A 74 -8.62 -0.41 -8.47
N GLN A 75 -8.52 0.90 -8.74
CA GLN A 75 -9.18 1.51 -9.90
C GLN A 75 -8.56 1.03 -11.23
N VAL A 76 -7.25 0.85 -11.27
CA VAL A 76 -6.55 0.28 -12.45
C VAL A 76 -6.96 -1.17 -12.66
N SER A 77 -6.91 -1.99 -11.60
CA SER A 77 -7.35 -3.38 -11.59
C SER A 77 -8.81 -3.53 -12.04
N TRP A 78 -9.70 -2.68 -11.53
CA TRP A 78 -11.12 -2.69 -11.92
C TRP A 78 -11.35 -2.31 -13.37
N ALA A 79 -10.58 -1.37 -13.91
CA ALA A 79 -10.72 -0.93 -15.30
C ALA A 79 -10.27 -2.02 -16.30
N GLU A 80 -9.32 -2.85 -15.91
CA GLU A 80 -8.74 -3.92 -16.73
C GLU A 80 -9.37 -5.30 -16.43
N ARG A 81 -10.44 -5.33 -15.62
CA ARG A 81 -11.19 -6.54 -15.31
C ARG A 81 -11.93 -7.01 -16.55
N ASN A 82 -11.58 -8.21 -17.03
CA ASN A 82 -12.32 -8.93 -18.07
C ASN A 82 -13.23 -10.01 -17.45
N GLU A 83 -13.95 -10.78 -18.28
CA GLU A 83 -14.87 -11.85 -17.85
C GLU A 83 -14.22 -12.89 -16.91
N GLY A 84 -12.88 -13.01 -16.92
CA GLY A 84 -12.11 -13.90 -16.05
C GLY A 84 -11.75 -13.37 -14.65
N GLY A 85 -12.14 -12.15 -14.28
CA GLY A 85 -11.92 -11.61 -12.93
C GLY A 85 -10.77 -10.59 -12.83
N GLU A 86 -10.22 -10.45 -11.61
CA GLU A 86 -9.17 -9.47 -11.32
C GLU A 86 -7.85 -9.84 -12.02
N PRO A 87 -7.12 -8.88 -12.64
CA PRO A 87 -5.85 -9.18 -13.27
C PRO A 87 -4.86 -9.77 -12.26
N PRO A 88 -4.05 -10.78 -12.67
CA PRO A 88 -3.02 -11.35 -11.81
C PRO A 88 -1.99 -10.28 -11.42
N ALA A 89 -1.34 -10.48 -10.27
CA ALA A 89 -0.49 -9.46 -9.65
C ALA A 89 0.65 -8.96 -10.56
N HIS A 90 1.25 -9.83 -11.39
CA HIS A 90 2.31 -9.44 -12.32
C HIS A 90 1.79 -8.58 -13.48
N GLU A 91 0.58 -8.84 -13.98
CA GLU A 91 -0.07 -7.98 -14.97
C GLU A 91 -0.46 -6.64 -14.37
N LEU A 92 -0.98 -6.62 -13.14
CA LEU A 92 -1.26 -5.37 -12.43
C LEU A 92 0.03 -4.55 -12.21
N TRP A 93 1.16 -5.20 -11.91
CA TRP A 93 2.46 -4.53 -11.83
C TRP A 93 2.85 -3.87 -13.16
N ARG A 94 2.72 -4.60 -14.28
CA ARG A 94 2.95 -4.05 -15.62
C ARG A 94 2.05 -2.86 -15.89
N LEU A 95 0.74 -2.98 -15.66
CA LEU A 95 -0.24 -1.91 -15.88
C LEU A 95 0.05 -0.64 -15.05
N THR A 96 0.65 -0.82 -13.87
CA THR A 96 0.91 0.29 -12.94
C THR A 96 2.28 0.95 -13.12
N HIS A 97 3.22 0.28 -13.80
CA HIS A 97 4.62 0.73 -13.96
C HIS A 97 5.08 0.85 -15.42
N GLN A 98 4.27 0.42 -16.39
CA GLN A 98 4.53 0.55 -17.84
C GLN A 98 3.53 1.54 -18.46
N LYS A 99 4.04 2.50 -19.25
CA LYS A 99 3.22 3.46 -19.98
C LYS A 99 2.55 2.80 -21.18
N LYS A 100 1.54 3.47 -21.72
CA LYS A 100 0.82 3.03 -22.94
C LYS A 100 1.70 2.93 -24.19
N ASP A 101 2.81 3.67 -24.22
CA ASP A 101 3.82 3.61 -25.28
C ASP A 101 4.79 2.41 -25.14
N GLY A 102 4.61 1.58 -24.10
CA GLY A 102 5.48 0.45 -23.78
C GLY A 102 6.74 0.81 -22.97
N SER A 103 7.01 2.10 -22.75
CA SER A 103 8.14 2.54 -21.92
C SER A 103 7.89 2.29 -20.44
N TRP A 104 8.94 1.90 -19.72
CA TRP A 104 8.88 1.67 -18.28
C TRP A 104 9.06 2.97 -17.50
N GLY A 105 8.37 3.11 -16.36
CA GLY A 105 8.51 4.26 -15.47
C GLY A 105 9.90 4.37 -14.83
N SER A 106 10.56 3.23 -14.61
CA SER A 106 11.95 3.12 -14.15
C SER A 106 12.54 1.80 -14.66
N GLU A 107 13.84 1.76 -14.87
CA GLU A 107 14.57 0.54 -15.23
C GLU A 107 14.44 -0.55 -14.14
N GLN A 108 14.40 -0.14 -12.86
CA GLN A 108 14.21 -1.08 -11.76
C GLN A 108 12.82 -1.74 -11.80
N SER A 109 11.80 -1.00 -12.24
CA SER A 109 10.45 -1.54 -12.41
C SER A 109 10.41 -2.65 -13.47
N ARG A 110 11.20 -2.47 -14.54
CA ARG A 110 11.36 -3.44 -15.61
C ARG A 110 12.06 -4.70 -15.10
N GLN A 111 13.19 -4.54 -14.41
CA GLN A 111 13.96 -5.68 -13.87
C GLN A 111 13.13 -6.54 -12.91
N VAL A 112 12.32 -5.91 -12.05
CA VAL A 112 11.40 -6.63 -11.15
C VAL A 112 10.37 -7.42 -11.96
N TYR A 113 9.79 -6.84 -13.00
CA TYR A 113 8.82 -7.52 -13.84
C TYR A 113 9.42 -8.71 -14.59
N GLU A 114 10.60 -8.55 -15.20
CA GLU A 114 11.31 -9.63 -15.90
C GLU A 114 11.65 -10.76 -14.93
N THR A 115 12.20 -10.46 -13.74
CA THR A 115 12.49 -11.47 -12.71
C THR A 115 11.25 -12.26 -12.27
N VAL A 116 10.10 -11.59 -12.12
CA VAL A 116 8.84 -12.25 -11.75
C VAL A 116 8.33 -13.13 -12.88
N LYS A 117 8.46 -12.67 -14.13
CA LYS A 117 8.07 -13.43 -15.33
C LYS A 117 8.91 -14.69 -15.47
N ASP A 118 10.23 -14.58 -15.32
CA ASP A 118 11.16 -15.72 -15.43
C ASP A 118 10.85 -16.80 -14.38
N LYS A 119 10.58 -16.39 -13.13
CA LYS A 119 10.16 -17.31 -12.06
C LYS A 119 8.82 -17.97 -12.34
N LEU A 120 7.90 -17.26 -12.96
CA LEU A 120 6.59 -17.82 -13.33
C LEU A 120 6.75 -18.87 -14.44
N GLU A 121 7.63 -18.63 -15.40
CA GLU A 121 7.96 -19.58 -16.48
C GLU A 121 8.71 -20.81 -15.94
N GLU A 122 9.62 -20.64 -14.98
CA GLU A 122 10.30 -21.73 -14.29
C GLU A 122 9.29 -22.64 -13.56
N LEU A 123 8.36 -22.05 -12.80
CA LEU A 123 7.30 -22.79 -12.11
C LEU A 123 6.34 -23.49 -13.09
N ALA A 124 6.06 -22.88 -14.24
CA ALA A 124 5.24 -23.50 -15.28
C ALA A 124 5.95 -24.64 -16.02
N SER A 125 7.29 -24.60 -16.08
CA SER A 125 8.13 -25.60 -16.74
C SER A 125 8.52 -26.76 -15.83
N GLN A 126 8.28 -26.66 -14.51
CA GLN A 126 8.44 -27.80 -13.61
C GLN A 126 7.40 -28.88 -13.95
N PRO A 127 7.82 -30.09 -14.34
CA PRO A 127 6.90 -31.19 -14.58
C PRO A 127 6.21 -31.57 -13.27
N CYS A 128 4.88 -31.65 -13.33
CA CYS A 128 4.02 -32.32 -12.37
C CYS A 128 4.39 -33.81 -12.34
N ASP A 129 5.41 -34.16 -11.59
CA ASP A 129 5.70 -35.55 -11.22
C ASP A 129 6.16 -35.59 -9.77
N SER A 130 5.19 -35.64 -8.86
CA SER A 130 5.29 -36.58 -7.75
C SER A 130 3.93 -36.96 -7.17
N PRO A 131 3.80 -38.22 -6.71
CA PRO A 131 2.53 -38.91 -6.62
C PRO A 131 1.76 -38.53 -5.36
N VAL A 132 0.43 -38.57 -5.48
CA VAL A 132 -0.47 -38.82 -4.35
C VAL A 132 -0.01 -40.10 -3.66
N ALA A 133 0.67 -39.98 -2.53
CA ALA A 133 0.84 -41.06 -1.57
C ALA A 133 -0.09 -40.77 -0.40
N SER A 134 -1.24 -41.44 -0.45
CA SER A 134 -2.22 -41.57 0.62
C SER A 134 -1.57 -41.77 1.99
N THR A 135 -2.16 -41.13 2.99
CA THR A 135 -2.05 -41.54 4.40
C THR A 135 -2.40 -43.03 4.56
N PRO A 136 -1.74 -43.72 5.50
CA PRO A 136 -2.45 -44.21 6.69
C PRO A 136 -1.64 -43.96 7.98
N GLN A 137 -2.25 -43.31 8.99
CA GLN A 137 -2.85 -43.88 10.21
C GLN A 137 -1.90 -44.03 11.41
N GLU A 138 -2.51 -43.77 12.58
CA GLU A 138 -2.04 -43.88 13.97
C GLU A 138 -0.94 -44.91 14.26
N VAL A 139 0.01 -44.53 15.11
CA VAL A 139 0.39 -45.32 16.31
C VAL A 139 1.14 -44.44 17.34
N LEU A 140 0.52 -44.34 18.51
CA LEU A 140 1.08 -44.29 19.88
C LEU A 140 2.58 -43.95 20.08
N ASN A 141 2.83 -42.91 20.88
CA ASN A 141 3.42 -43.03 22.23
C ASN A 141 3.24 -41.73 23.02
#